data_AF-A0A7Y5DTY2-F1
#
_entry.id   AF-A0A7Y5DTY2-F1
#
_cell.length_a   1.000
_cell.length_b   1.000
_cell.length_c   1.000
_cell.angle_alpha   90.00
_cell.angle_beta   90.00
_cell.angle_gamma   90.00
#
_symmetry.space_group_name_H-M   'P 1'
#
loop_
_entity.id
_entity.type
_entity.pdbx_description
1 polymer ?
#
loop_
_entity_poly.entity_id
_entity_poly.type
_entity_poly.pdbx_seq_one_letter_code
_entity_poly.pdbx_strand_id
1 'polypeptide(L)'
;APIDNMPDAELAVVPPGDVIQTAHFIGFQQPIIAMLVDYLERVLSRPGGDPEGGPMHVDGAYSWFRRQHPDVVTSIAIPELGHQRSSKTDIHELWWYDRWLGVKSLVAVLRQFKSR
;
A
#
# COMPACT_ATOMS: atom_id res chain seq x y z
N ALA A 1 -17.72 -1.31 -8.07
CA ALA A 1 -19.01 -0.61 -8.08
C ALA A 1 -18.95 0.59 -9.05
N PRO A 2 -20.08 1.04 -9.62
CA PRO A 2 -20.17 2.36 -10.25
C PRO A 2 -19.74 3.45 -9.25
N ILE A 3 -19.14 4.53 -9.75
CA ILE A 3 -18.60 5.63 -8.92
C ILE A 3 -19.72 6.28 -8.09
N ASP A 4 -20.95 6.25 -8.59
CA ASP A 4 -22.14 6.89 -7.99
C ASP A 4 -22.68 6.22 -6.70
N ASN A 5 -22.13 5.07 -6.30
CA ASN A 5 -22.57 4.32 -5.10
C ASN A 5 -21.47 4.17 -4.03
N MET A 6 -20.39 4.95 -4.10
CA MET A 6 -19.43 4.98 -3.00
C MET A 6 -20.00 5.82 -1.85
N PRO A 7 -20.01 5.31 -0.61
CA PRO A 7 -20.37 6.13 0.54
C PRO A 7 -19.46 7.37 0.58
N ASP A 8 -20.01 8.52 0.96
CA ASP A 8 -19.23 9.73 1.18
C ASP A 8 -18.12 9.41 2.19
N ALA A 9 -16.87 9.35 1.71
CA ALA A 9 -15.76 9.03 2.56
C ALA A 9 -15.31 10.29 3.30
N GLU A 10 -15.25 10.19 4.63
CA GLU A 10 -14.70 11.25 5.47
C GLU A 10 -13.18 11.20 5.42
N LEU A 11 -12.54 12.38 5.30
CA LEU A 11 -11.10 12.50 5.39
C LEU A 11 -10.70 12.77 6.84
N ALA A 12 -9.95 11.83 7.42
CA ALA A 12 -9.36 11.98 8.75
C ALA A 12 -7.85 12.24 8.62
N VAL A 13 -7.35 13.26 9.30
CA VAL A 13 -5.90 13.53 9.40
C VAL A 13 -5.27 12.51 10.34
N VAL A 14 -4.16 11.91 9.91
CA VAL A 14 -3.44 10.92 10.71
C VAL A 14 -2.14 11.52 11.26
N PRO A 15 -1.92 11.48 12.58
CA PRO A 15 -0.67 11.94 13.19
C PRO A 15 0.58 11.31 12.55
N PRO A 16 1.68 12.07 12.37
CA PRO A 16 2.91 11.57 11.72
C PRO A 16 3.55 10.36 12.40
N GLY A 17 3.33 10.18 13.70
CA GLY A 17 3.88 9.07 14.48
C GLY A 17 3.15 7.74 14.29
N ASP A 18 1.89 7.78 13.83
CA ASP A 18 1.02 6.62 13.72
C ASP A 18 1.38 5.78 12.50
N VAL A 19 1.43 4.47 12.69
CA VAL A 19 1.76 3.52 11.63
C VAL A 19 0.52 3.23 10.81
N ILE A 20 0.63 3.37 9.49
CA ILE A 20 -0.38 2.92 8.53
C ILE A 20 0.17 1.68 7.86
N GLN A 21 -0.57 0.57 7.95
CA GLN A 21 -0.25 -0.70 7.32
C GLN A 21 -1.26 -0.98 6.21
N THR A 22 -0.89 -1.81 5.23
CA THR A 22 -1.77 -2.25 4.15
C THR A 22 -2.26 -1.09 3.28
N ALA A 23 -1.38 -0.12 2.98
CA ALA A 23 -1.69 1.08 2.20
C ALA A 23 -1.77 0.79 0.69
N HIS A 24 -2.74 -0.04 0.29
CA HIS A 24 -2.89 -0.53 -1.09
C HIS A 24 -3.41 0.51 -2.09
N PHE A 25 -3.98 1.61 -1.61
CA PHE A 25 -4.49 2.71 -2.43
C PHE A 25 -4.05 4.04 -1.80
N ILE A 26 -3.05 4.67 -2.39
CA ILE A 26 -2.41 5.88 -1.86
C ILE A 26 -2.20 6.89 -2.99
N GLY A 27 -2.35 8.18 -2.65
CA GLY A 27 -2.04 9.29 -3.54
C GLY A 27 -1.03 10.23 -2.90
N PHE A 28 -0.20 10.86 -3.73
CA PHE A 28 0.79 11.84 -3.29
C PHE A 28 0.64 13.11 -4.13
N GLN A 29 0.80 14.27 -3.49
CA GLN A 29 0.90 15.53 -4.21
C GLN A 29 2.25 15.66 -4.89
N GLN A 30 2.29 16.37 -6.03
CA GLN A 30 3.50 16.50 -6.85
C GLN A 30 4.77 16.91 -6.08
N PRO A 31 4.75 17.91 -5.17
CA PRO A 31 5.95 18.27 -4.41
C PRO A 31 6.45 17.14 -3.50
N ILE A 32 5.52 16.35 -2.96
CA ILE A 32 5.81 15.25 -2.04
C ILE A 32 6.40 14.06 -2.79
N ILE A 33 6.01 13.83 -4.04
CA ILE A 33 6.54 12.72 -4.86
C ILE A 33 8.07 12.83 -4.98
N ALA A 34 8.61 14.01 -5.29
CA ALA A 34 10.05 14.20 -5.42
C ALA A 34 10.78 13.91 -4.10
N MET A 35 10.29 14.46 -2.99
CA MET A 35 10.85 14.21 -1.66
C MET A 35 10.81 12.72 -1.28
N LEU A 36 9.70 12.05 -1.62
CA LEU A 36 9.50 10.65 -1.30
C LEU A 36 10.43 9.74 -2.13
N VAL A 37 10.62 10.03 -3.41
CA VAL A 37 11.58 9.28 -4.26
C VAL A 37 12.98 9.37 -3.67
N ASP A 38 13.47 10.59 -3.42
CA ASP A 38 14.79 10.82 -2.81
C ASP A 38 14.94 10.08 -1.47
N TYR A 39 13.89 10.09 -0.65
CA TYR A 39 13.87 9.39 0.62
C TYR A 39 13.96 7.87 0.45
N LEU A 40 13.14 7.28 -0.42
CA LEU A 40 13.12 5.83 -0.65
C LEU A 40 14.45 5.33 -1.21
N GLU A 41 15.08 6.08 -2.10
CA GLU A 41 16.41 5.75 -2.63
C GLU A 41 17.50 5.76 -1.53
N ARG A 42 17.43 6.71 -0.59
CA ARG A 42 18.33 6.74 0.58
C ARG A 42 18.07 5.58 1.53
N VAL A 43 16.82 5.21 1.76
CA VAL A 43 16.47 4.05 2.59
C VAL A 43 17.09 2.78 2.03
N LEU A 44 17.10 2.61 0.70
CA LEU A 44 17.70 1.46 0.03
C LEU A 44 19.24 1.42 0.11
N SER A 45 19.90 2.57 0.24
CA SER A 45 21.37 2.65 0.30
C SER A 45 21.94 2.51 1.72
N ARG A 46 21.11 2.65 2.74
CA ARG A 46 21.49 2.49 4.15
C ARG A 46 21.72 1.00 4.52
N PRO A 47 22.50 0.72 5.57
CA PRO A 47 22.60 -0.63 6.12
C PRO A 47 21.28 -1.10 6.73
N GLY A 48 21.05 -2.41 6.74
CA GLY A 48 19.90 -3.00 7.44
C GLY A 48 19.94 -2.68 8.94
N GLY A 49 18.81 -2.22 9.49
CA GLY A 49 18.71 -1.81 10.90
C GLY A 49 19.21 -0.40 11.20
N ASP A 50 19.47 0.43 10.19
CA ASP A 50 19.84 1.83 10.37
C ASP A 50 18.81 2.60 11.24
N PRO A 51 19.24 3.39 12.23
CA PRO A 51 18.35 4.10 13.14
C PRO A 51 17.48 5.19 12.46
N GLU A 52 17.89 5.68 11.29
CA GLU A 52 17.10 6.61 10.48
C GLU A 52 16.16 5.90 9.49
N GLY A 53 16.11 4.56 9.56
CA GLY A 53 15.36 3.69 8.67
C GLY A 53 16.22 3.18 7.53
N GLY A 54 16.61 1.90 7.62
CA GLY A 54 17.29 1.15 6.55
C GLY A 54 16.32 0.38 5.64
N PRO A 55 16.82 -0.47 4.72
CA PRO A 55 15.98 -1.22 3.79
C PRO A 55 14.86 -1.98 4.50
N MET A 56 13.60 -1.73 4.10
CA MET A 56 12.40 -2.26 4.75
C MET A 56 11.22 -2.36 3.77
N HIS A 57 10.11 -2.94 4.22
CA HIS A 57 8.86 -2.97 3.44
C HIS A 57 8.33 -1.56 3.18
N VAL A 58 7.66 -1.36 2.02
CA VAL A 58 7.23 -0.02 1.56
C VAL A 58 6.33 0.71 2.55
N ASP A 59 5.36 0.02 3.17
CA ASP A 59 4.49 0.61 4.22
C ASP A 59 5.30 1.13 5.42
N GLY A 60 6.37 0.42 5.77
CA GLY A 60 7.31 0.85 6.79
C GLY A 60 8.05 2.12 6.36
N ALA A 61 8.54 2.15 5.12
CA ALA A 61 9.23 3.30 4.58
C ALA A 61 8.32 4.55 4.54
N TYR A 62 7.05 4.41 4.13
CA TYR A 62 6.08 5.50 4.19
C TYR A 62 5.80 5.98 5.61
N SER A 63 5.70 5.07 6.58
CA SER A 63 5.52 5.43 8.00
C SER A 63 6.73 6.19 8.56
N TRP A 64 7.94 5.80 8.17
CA TRP A 64 9.16 6.52 8.56
C TRP A 64 9.28 7.89 7.88
N PHE A 65 8.96 7.98 6.58
CA PHE A 65 8.92 9.25 5.86
C PHE A 65 8.00 10.26 6.54
N ARG A 66 6.76 9.84 6.88
CA ARG A 66 5.79 10.67 7.59
C ARG A 66 6.34 11.14 8.94
N ARG A 67 6.95 10.23 9.71
CA ARG A 67 7.55 10.55 11.01
C ARG A 67 8.68 11.59 10.91
N GLN A 68 9.51 11.49 9.87
CA GLN A 68 10.64 12.40 9.65
C GLN A 68 10.22 13.73 9.02
N HIS A 69 9.04 13.79 8.41
CA HIS A 69 8.52 14.99 7.74
C HIS A 69 7.13 15.33 8.31
N PRO A 70 7.05 15.78 9.59
CA PRO A 70 5.78 16.04 10.26
C PRO A 70 4.94 17.15 9.62
N ASP A 71 5.57 18.01 8.82
CA ASP A 71 4.89 19.06 8.04
C ASP A 71 4.12 18.51 6.83
N VAL A 72 4.38 17.26 6.42
CA VAL A 72 3.67 16.59 5.33
C VAL A 72 2.39 15.97 5.88
N VAL A 73 1.27 16.68 5.67
CA VAL A 73 -0.05 16.24 6.12
C VAL A 73 -0.44 14.92 5.43
N THR A 74 -0.79 13.93 6.24
CA THR A 74 -1.36 12.65 5.76
C THR A 74 -2.83 12.57 6.15
N SER A 75 -3.69 12.26 5.19
CA SER A 75 -5.11 11.98 5.44
C SER A 75 -5.47 10.57 4.96
N ILE A 76 -6.40 9.93 5.65
CA ILE A 76 -7.04 8.67 5.24
C ILE A 76 -8.51 8.91 4.96
N ALA A 77 -9.06 8.13 4.04
CA ALA A 77 -10.49 8.13 3.76
C ALA A 77 -11.18 7.01 4.54
N ILE A 78 -12.29 7.32 5.19
CA ILE A 78 -13.11 6.36 5.93
C ILE A 78 -14.55 6.43 5.39
N PRO A 79 -15.08 5.36 4.77
CA PRO A 79 -14.40 4.10 4.48
C PRO A 79 -13.34 4.24 3.37
N GLU A 80 -12.50 3.22 3.19
CA GLU A 80 -11.45 3.25 2.18
C GLU A 80 -12.00 3.42 0.76
N LEU A 81 -11.37 4.31 -0.02
CA LEU A 81 -11.76 4.58 -1.42
C LEU A 81 -11.39 3.44 -2.38
N GLY A 82 -10.49 2.54 -1.96
CA GLY A 82 -10.01 1.45 -2.78
C GLY A 82 -9.50 0.31 -1.92
N HIS A 83 -9.75 -0.91 -2.37
CA HIS A 83 -9.22 -2.13 -1.75
C HIS A 83 -8.36 -2.90 -2.75
N GLN A 84 -7.43 -3.69 -2.24
CA GLN A 84 -6.66 -4.61 -3.08
C GLN A 84 -7.59 -5.72 -3.59
N ARG A 85 -7.69 -5.88 -4.92
CA ARG A 85 -8.41 -7.00 -5.51
C ARG A 85 -7.71 -8.31 -5.17
N SER A 86 -8.48 -9.39 -5.01
CA SER A 86 -7.89 -10.73 -4.87
C SER A 86 -7.26 -11.15 -6.19
N SER A 87 -5.95 -10.95 -6.34
CA SER A 87 -5.16 -11.36 -7.50
C SER A 87 -4.23 -12.52 -7.18
N LYS A 88 -3.63 -13.09 -8.22
CA LYS A 88 -2.53 -14.03 -8.07
C LYS A 88 -1.26 -13.23 -7.75
N THR A 89 -0.52 -13.62 -6.70
CA THR A 89 0.75 -12.99 -6.35
C THR A 89 1.81 -13.21 -7.44
N ASP A 90 2.64 -12.20 -7.68
CA ASP A 90 3.78 -12.21 -8.60
C ASP A 90 5.13 -12.00 -7.89
N ILE A 91 5.12 -11.59 -6.63
CA ILE A 91 6.31 -11.29 -5.82
C ILE A 91 6.80 -12.46 -4.95
N HIS A 92 5.99 -13.51 -4.77
CA HIS A 92 6.33 -14.66 -3.93
C HIS A 92 5.97 -16.00 -4.57
N GLU A 93 6.49 -17.07 -3.98
CA GLU A 93 6.26 -18.42 -4.44
C GLU A 93 4.76 -18.75 -4.51
N LEU A 94 4.32 -19.21 -5.69
CA LEU A 94 2.92 -19.53 -5.92
C LEU A 94 2.47 -20.73 -5.08
N TRP A 95 1.28 -20.62 -4.52
CA TRP A 95 0.61 -21.72 -3.85
C TRP A 95 0.32 -22.87 -4.82
N TRP A 96 0.24 -24.11 -4.31
CA TRP A 96 0.05 -25.31 -5.14
C TRP A 96 -1.18 -25.22 -6.07
N TYR A 97 -2.28 -24.61 -5.60
CA TYR A 97 -3.53 -24.47 -6.36
C TYR A 97 -3.41 -23.46 -7.51
N ASP A 98 -2.43 -22.56 -7.47
CA ASP A 98 -2.13 -21.63 -8.57
C ASP A 98 -1.21 -22.25 -9.64
N ARG A 99 -0.67 -23.44 -9.38
CA ARG A 99 0.22 -24.18 -10.31
C ARG A 99 -0.52 -25.23 -11.12
N TRP A 100 -1.54 -25.88 -10.55
CA TRP A 100 -2.18 -27.02 -11.18
C TRP A 100 -3.23 -26.60 -12.22
N LEU A 101 -3.09 -27.09 -13.46
CA LEU A 101 -3.82 -26.62 -14.65
C LEU A 101 -5.36 -26.64 -14.53
N GLY A 102 -5.93 -27.63 -13.83
CA GLY A 102 -7.38 -27.72 -13.64
C GLY A 102 -7.91 -26.80 -12.53
N VAL A 103 -7.14 -26.60 -11.46
CA VAL A 103 -7.55 -25.82 -10.29
C VAL A 103 -7.29 -24.33 -10.48
N LYS A 104 -6.23 -23.94 -11.18
CA LYS A 104 -5.89 -22.52 -11.40
C LYS A 104 -7.02 -21.73 -12.07
N SER A 105 -7.73 -22.35 -13.02
CA SER A 105 -8.82 -21.70 -13.76
C SER A 105 -10.04 -21.50 -12.86
N LEU A 106 -10.37 -22.48 -12.03
CA LEU A 106 -11.45 -22.36 -11.05
C LEU A 106 -11.14 -21.28 -10.01
N VAL A 107 -9.91 -21.28 -9.48
CA VAL A 107 -9.47 -20.27 -8.51
C VAL A 107 -9.49 -18.86 -9.12
N ALA A 108 -9.12 -18.70 -10.39
CA ALA A 108 -9.20 -17.41 -11.08
C ALA A 108 -10.64 -16.87 -11.16
N VAL A 109 -11.61 -17.75 -11.46
CA VAL A 109 -13.04 -17.38 -11.47
C VAL A 109 -13.52 -17.02 -10.07
N LEU A 110 -13.19 -17.83 -9.06
CA LEU A 110 -13.58 -17.56 -7.66
C LEU A 110 -13.03 -16.22 -7.16
N ARG A 111 -11.79 -15.85 -7.52
CA ARG A 111 -11.19 -14.56 -7.20
C ARG A 111 -11.93 -13.37 -7.81
N GLN A 112 -12.45 -13.51 -9.03
CA GLN A 112 -13.25 -12.47 -9.68
C GLN A 112 -14.57 -12.23 -8.95
N PHE A 113 -15.22 -13.30 -8.49
CA PHE A 113 -16.46 -13.17 -7.70
C PHE A 113 -16.21 -12.59 -6.30
N LYS A 114 -15.10 -12.95 -5.65
CA LYS A 114 -14.72 -12.39 -4.34
C LYS A 114 -14.40 -10.89 -4.39
N SER A 115 -13.90 -10.41 -5.52
CA SER A 115 -13.44 -9.01 -5.68
C SER A 115 -14.48 -8.10 -6.36
N ARG A 116 -15.72 -8.57 -6.48
CA ARG A 116 -16.87 -7.79 -6.97
C ARG A 116 -17.62 -7.20 -5.80
#